data_AF-A0A7C4ZR66-F1
#
_entry.id   AF-A0A7C4ZR66-F1
#
_cell.length_a   1.000
_cell.length_b   1.000
_cell.length_c   1.000
_cell.angle_alpha   90.00
_cell.angle_beta   90.00
_cell.angle_gamma   90.00
#
_symmetry.space_group_name_H-M   'P 1'
#
loop_
_entity.id
_entity.type
_entity.pdbx_description
1 polymer ?
#
loop_
_entity_poly.entity_id
_entity_poly.type
_entity_poly.pdbx_seq_one_letter_code
_entity_poly.pdbx_strand_id
1 'polypeptide(L)' 'MNKEVRGEKRREVFEMIKKAKRISLKELRASTNINYNTIRSAVISLTNAGLIERIERGIYKAK' A
#
# COMPACT_ATOMS: atom_id res chain seq x y z
N MET A 1 -2.78 -11.14 15.41
CA MET A 1 -2.41 -11.10 13.98
C MET A 1 -0.95 -11.47 13.87
N ASN A 2 -0.62 -12.58 13.20
CA ASN A 2 0.76 -13.09 13.15
C ASN A 2 1.67 -12.12 12.36
N LYS A 3 2.94 -11.95 12.76
CA LYS A 3 3.86 -10.96 12.13
C LYS A 3 4.10 -11.26 10.66
N GLU A 4 4.10 -12.54 10.28
CA GLU A 4 4.25 -13.03 8.91
C GLU A 4 3.12 -12.54 8.00
N VAL A 5 1.87 -12.71 8.43
CA VAL A 5 0.67 -12.25 7.68
C VAL A 5 0.69 -10.73 7.45
N ARG A 6 1.24 -9.97 8.39
CA ARG A 6 1.41 -8.51 8.23
C ARG A 6 2.49 -8.18 7.19
N GLY A 7 3.55 -8.97 7.11
CA GLY A 7 4.61 -8.83 6.10
C GLY A 7 4.09 -9.13 4.69
N GLU A 8 3.33 -10.20 4.53
CA GLU A 8 2.74 -10.60 3.25
C GLU A 8 1.79 -9.54 2.69
N LYS A 9 0.87 -9.04 3.52
CA LYS A 9 -0.08 -8.00 3.08
C LYS A 9 0.62 -6.70 2.73
N ARG A 10 1.69 -6.34 3.46
CA ARG A 10 2.50 -5.17 3.14
C ARG A 10 3.20 -5.33 1.78
N ARG A 11 3.74 -6.52 1.50
CA ARG A 11 4.37 -6.85 0.22
C ARG A 11 3.36 -6.79 -0.93
N GLU A 12 2.18 -7.37 -0.74
CA GLU A 12 1.08 -7.34 -1.71
C GLU A 12 0.70 -5.89 -2.08
N VAL A 13 0.50 -5.02 -1.07
CA VAL A 13 0.21 -3.60 -1.29
C VAL A 13 1.34 -2.89 -2.06
N PHE A 14 2.60 -3.18 -1.73
CA PHE A 14 3.74 -2.58 -2.43
C PHE A 14 3.79 -2.97 -3.91
N GLU A 15 3.63 -4.26 -4.22
CA GLU A 15 3.63 -4.75 -5.60
C GLU A 15 2.49 -4.11 -6.42
N MET A 16 1.32 -3.91 -5.81
CA MET A 16 0.20 -3.25 -6.47
C MET A 16 0.49 -1.78 -6.78
N ILE A 17 1.09 -1.04 -5.84
CA ILE A 17 1.51 0.36 -6.06
C ILE A 17 2.57 0.43 -7.17
N LYS A 18 3.52 -0.51 -7.18
CA LYS A 18 4.58 -0.59 -8.19
C LYS A 18 4.01 -0.86 -9.58
N LYS A 19 3.04 -1.78 -9.72
CA LYS A 19 2.37 -2.10 -10.99
C LYS A 19 1.53 -0.95 -11.51
N ALA A 20 0.77 -0.28 -10.64
CA ALA A 20 -0.17 0.76 -11.03
C ALA A 20 0.48 2.10 -11.40
N LYS A 21 1.77 2.32 -11.07
CA LYS A 21 2.53 3.59 -11.16
C LYS A 21 1.96 4.73 -10.31
N ARG A 22 0.65 4.94 -10.28
CA ARG A 22 -0.08 5.88 -9.42
C ARG A 22 -1.37 5.19 -8.97
N ILE A 23 -1.61 5.09 -7.67
CA ILE A 23 -2.82 4.44 -7.16
C ILE A 23 -3.31 5.09 -5.88
N SER A 24 -4.63 5.20 -5.75
CA SER A 24 -5.29 5.67 -4.52
C SER A 24 -5.57 4.53 -3.53
N LEU A 25 -5.84 4.88 -2.28
CA LEU A 25 -6.25 3.89 -1.28
C LEU A 25 -7.57 3.19 -1.64
N LYS A 26 -8.47 3.90 -2.35
CA LYS A 26 -9.75 3.34 -2.81
C LYS A 26 -9.52 2.30 -3.90
N GLU A 27 -8.66 2.61 -4.86
CA GLU A 27 -8.29 1.67 -5.92
C GLU A 27 -7.52 0.48 -5.37
N LEU A 28 -6.58 0.69 -4.43
CA LEU A 28 -5.92 -0.43 -3.73
C LEU A 28 -6.94 -1.36 -3.07
N ARG A 29 -7.99 -0.82 -2.45
CA ARG A 29 -9.06 -1.62 -1.85
C ARG A 29 -9.96 -2.29 -2.89
N ALA A 30 -10.15 -1.69 -4.07
CA ALA A 30 -10.93 -2.30 -5.13
C ALA A 30 -10.15 -3.43 -5.82
N SER A 31 -8.84 -3.25 -5.98
CA SER A 31 -7.94 -4.19 -6.63
C SER A 31 -7.40 -5.28 -5.69
N THR A 32 -7.59 -5.13 -4.38
CA THR A 32 -7.15 -6.13 -3.38
C THR A 32 -8.31 -6.43 -2.43
N ASN A 33 -8.45 -7.67 -1.98
CA ASN A 33 -9.44 -8.00 -0.94
C ASN A 33 -8.93 -7.65 0.48
N ILE A 34 -8.17 -6.55 0.61
CA ILE A 34 -7.52 -6.14 1.86
C ILE A 34 -8.36 -5.06 2.54
N ASN A 35 -8.50 -5.17 3.86
CA ASN A 35 -9.19 -4.16 4.67
C ASN A 35 -8.49 -2.79 4.54
N TYR A 36 -9.28 -1.73 4.38
CA TYR A 36 -8.83 -0.34 4.30
C TYR A 36 -7.82 0.04 5.40
N ASN A 37 -8.05 -0.38 6.64
CA ASN A 37 -7.15 -0.07 7.77
C ASN A 37 -5.78 -0.76 7.62
N THR A 38 -5.76 -1.95 7.03
CA THR A 38 -4.52 -2.68 6.72
C THR A 38 -3.78 -2.00 5.58
N ILE A 39 -4.49 -1.60 4.52
CA ILE A 39 -3.90 -0.82 3.42
C ILE A 39 -3.31 0.48 3.95
N ARG A 40 -4.07 1.24 4.76
CA ARG A 40 -3.59 2.49 5.37
C ARG A 40 -2.32 2.27 6.19
N SER A 41 -2.30 1.26 7.04
CA SER A 41 -1.11 0.94 7.86
C SER A 41 0.08 0.49 7.00
N ALA A 42 -0.16 -0.32 5.98
CA ALA A 42 0.87 -0.78 5.05
C ALA A 42 1.48 0.40 4.27
N VAL A 43 0.63 1.25 3.71
CA VAL A 43 1.04 2.45 2.97
C VAL A 43 1.85 3.40 3.86
N ILE A 44 1.40 3.69 5.09
CA ILE A 44 2.19 4.52 6.03
C ILE A 44 3.55 3.88 6.29
N SER A 45 3.59 2.57 6.55
CA SER A 45 4.85 1.86 6.80
C SER A 45 5.79 1.83 5.58
N LEU A 46 5.25 1.72 4.37
CA LEU A 46 6.00 1.76 3.11
C LEU A 46 6.53 3.17 2.81
N THR A 47 5.72 4.21 3.06
CA THR A 47 6.13 5.61 2.92
C THR A 47 7.25 5.95 3.91
N ASN A 48 7.11 5.56 5.18
CA ASN A 48 8.14 5.77 6.20
C ASN A 48 9.43 4.99 5.90
N ALA A 49 9.34 3.87 5.18
CA ALA A 49 10.49 3.11 4.71
C ALA A 49 11.11 3.68 3.42
N GLY A 50 10.56 4.76 2.85
CA GLY A 50 11.06 5.38 1.62
C GLY A 50 10.82 4.57 0.34
N LEU A 51 10.01 3.51 0.39
CA LEU A 51 9.74 2.62 -0.75
C LEU A 51 8.67 3.19 -1.69
N ILE A 52 7.77 4.00 -1.15
CA ILE A 52 6.73 4.69 -1.90
C ILE A 52 6.68 6.14 -1.46
N GLU A 53 6.12 6.99 -2.31
CA GLU A 53 5.91 8.39 -2.01
C GLU A 53 4.44 8.77 -2.23
N ARG A 54 4.00 9.77 -1.47
CA ARG A 54 2.68 10.37 -1.65
C ARG A 54 2.82 11.54 -2.61
N ILE A 55 2.25 11.38 -3.79
CA ILE A 55 2.27 12.41 -4.84
C ILE A 55 1.13 13.43 -4.68
N GLU A 56 -0.04 12.97 -4.21
CA GLU A 56 -1.24 13.80 -4.06
C GLU A 56 -2.06 13.38 -2.84
N ARG A 57 -3.19 14.05 -2.59
CA ARG A 57 -4.06 13.75 -1.45
C ARG A 57 -4.68 12.34 -1.58
N GLY A 58 -4.01 11.35 -1.01
CA GLY A 58 -4.49 9.97 -0.98
C GLY A 58 -4.06 9.11 -2.17
N ILE A 59 -3.13 9.61 -2.98
CA ILE A 59 -2.53 8.90 -4.13
C ILE A 59 -1.05 8.67 -3.86
N TYR A 60 -0.60 7.44 -4.13
CA TYR A 60 0.74 6.95 -3.87
C TYR A 60 1.37 6.40 -5.14
N LYS A 61 2.71 6.48 -5.18
CA LYS A 61 3.55 5.99 -6.27
C LYS A 61 4.76 5.27 -5.68
N ALA A 62 5.22 4.21 -6.35
CA ALA A 62 6.48 3.57 -5.98
C ALA A 62 7.65 4.48 -6.34
N LYS A 63 8.61 4.60 -5.43
CA LYS A 63 9.83 5.36 -5.64
C LYS A 63 10.81 4.59 -6.53
#